data_AF-A0A8T4QHU8-F1
#
_entry.id   AF-A0A8T4QHU8-F1
#
_cell.length_a   1.000
_cell.length_b   1.000
_cell.length_c   1.000
_cell.angle_alpha   90.00
_cell.angle_beta   90.00
_cell.angle_gamma   90.00
#
_symmetry.space_group_name_H-M   'P 1'
#
loop_
_entity.id
_entity.type
_entity.pdbx_description
1 polymer ?
#
loop_
_entity_poly.entity_id
_entity_poly.type
_entity_poly.pdbx_seq_one_letter_code
_entity_poly.pdbx_strand_id
1 'polypeptide(L)'
;MADQNRLIQLVKENISQGFTTAQIKTSMLDSGWQEQDIDIAILAATGKKTGYETKPNHGFSTSAFYMDLKFKLSNITPSWINIKTIAGGFGVLLILLSGYFFYPLLFPEPICGNNKLEKDETSLTCCEDAGCDGDLICENGECLAPTPACTECQYLDGKVCKSYTCCADIDCEAGDACANPSTIQSSCIELEESSFSLKVNEEGIFKVDGEPHIVKLSDINDTSAEVIITSEPIIVIISINETKQIDINNDTIKDIEINLISIKGNKADITLKNLKKIEPKPTPQQTITGMKCSKHVQCDDGNVLTKDICSFEAGSRFGICQNWGEGDIQNECEEDSECDDELDLTNDVCFGIPKTCHFLDITECENGDGFCAYGCSYEADSDCPETNTTATNSTA
;
A
#
# COMPACT_ATOMS: atom_id res chain seq x y z
N MET A 1 -31.52 -14.26 20.43
CA MET A 1 -32.29 -13.18 21.06
C MET A 1 -31.59 -12.56 22.28
N ALA A 2 -31.00 -13.33 23.21
CA ALA A 2 -30.28 -12.75 24.35
C ALA A 2 -29.07 -11.88 23.95
N ASP A 3 -28.35 -12.26 22.89
CA ASP A 3 -27.17 -11.52 22.42
C ASP A 3 -27.51 -10.17 21.76
N GLN A 4 -28.62 -10.11 21.03
CA GLN A 4 -29.01 -8.92 20.28
C GLN A 4 -29.37 -7.74 21.19
N ASN A 5 -30.04 -8.01 22.32
CA ASN A 5 -30.34 -6.97 23.31
C ASN A 5 -29.08 -6.43 23.98
N ARG A 6 -28.08 -7.30 24.21
CA ARG A 6 -26.78 -6.91 24.76
C ARG A 6 -26.03 -5.99 23.77
N LEU A 7 -26.00 -6.36 22.49
CA LEU A 7 -25.40 -5.53 21.45
C LEU A 7 -26.08 -4.16 21.32
N ILE A 8 -27.42 -4.10 21.33
CA ILE A 8 -28.16 -2.83 21.30
C ILE A 8 -27.83 -1.94 22.49
N GLN A 9 -27.65 -2.52 23.69
CA GLN A 9 -27.28 -1.75 24.88
C GLN A 9 -25.86 -1.19 24.77
N LEU A 10 -24.89 -1.99 24.32
CA LEU A 10 -23.51 -1.56 24.10
C LEU A 10 -23.44 -0.42 23.07
N VAL A 11 -24.21 -0.52 21.98
CA VAL A 11 -24.27 0.56 20.97
C VAL A 11 -24.86 1.84 21.57
N LYS A 12 -25.91 1.76 22.39
CA LYS A 12 -26.48 2.95 23.08
C LYS A 12 -25.49 3.60 24.03
N GLU A 13 -24.74 2.81 24.78
CA GLU A 13 -23.72 3.31 25.71
C GLU A 13 -22.62 4.07 24.95
N ASN A 14 -22.12 3.52 23.84
CA ASN A 14 -21.13 4.21 23.00
C ASN A 14 -21.69 5.50 22.36
N ILE A 15 -22.91 5.49 21.84
CA ILE A 15 -23.56 6.71 21.31
C ILE A 15 -23.65 7.79 22.41
N SER A 16 -23.99 7.41 23.64
CA SER A 16 -24.08 8.35 24.77
C SER A 16 -22.74 8.93 25.21
N GLN A 17 -21.64 8.26 24.87
CA GLN A 17 -20.27 8.72 25.12
C GLN A 17 -19.71 9.58 23.95
N GLY A 18 -20.50 9.83 22.91
CA GLY A 18 -20.10 10.69 21.79
C GLY A 18 -19.38 9.99 20.64
N PHE A 19 -19.29 8.65 20.67
CA PHE A 19 -18.67 7.90 19.57
C PHE A 19 -19.49 7.99 18.27
N THR A 20 -18.80 8.16 17.14
CA THR A 20 -19.41 8.14 15.82
C THR A 20 -19.83 6.72 15.42
N THR A 21 -20.74 6.61 14.45
CA THR A 21 -21.20 5.30 13.94
C THR A 21 -20.04 4.45 13.41
N ALA A 22 -19.03 5.08 12.78
CA ALA A 22 -17.84 4.40 12.28
C ALA A 22 -16.99 3.83 13.42
N GLN A 23 -16.73 4.62 14.46
CA GLN A 23 -15.98 4.18 15.64
C GLN A 23 -16.67 3.01 16.36
N ILE A 24 -18.00 3.06 16.49
CA ILE A 24 -18.80 1.97 17.07
C ILE A 24 -18.68 0.70 16.22
N LYS A 25 -18.73 0.84 14.90
CA LYS A 25 -18.65 -0.31 13.98
C LYS A 25 -17.30 -1.01 14.07
N THR A 26 -16.20 -0.25 14.03
CA THR A 26 -14.84 -0.78 14.20
C THR A 26 -14.68 -1.51 15.54
N SER A 27 -15.04 -0.86 16.66
CA SER A 27 -14.92 -1.45 18.00
C SER A 27 -15.71 -2.76 18.17
N MET A 28 -16.90 -2.85 17.57
CA MET A 28 -17.73 -4.05 17.65
C MET A 28 -17.21 -5.18 16.73
N LEU A 29 -16.67 -4.85 15.55
CA LEU A 29 -16.01 -5.83 14.68
C LEU A 29 -14.78 -6.44 15.37
N ASP A 30 -13.97 -5.62 16.04
CA ASP A 30 -12.80 -6.06 16.82
C ASP A 30 -13.20 -6.97 17.99
N SER A 31 -14.41 -6.76 18.53
CA SER A 31 -15.01 -7.61 19.56
C SER A 31 -15.65 -8.90 19.03
N GLY A 32 -15.57 -9.16 17.72
CA GLY A 32 -16.04 -10.37 17.06
C GLY A 32 -17.52 -10.38 16.67
N TRP A 33 -18.21 -9.23 16.73
CA TRP A 33 -19.59 -9.13 16.26
C TRP A 33 -19.65 -9.12 14.73
N GLN A 34 -20.72 -9.69 14.18
CA GLN A 34 -20.95 -9.68 12.73
C GLN A 34 -21.46 -8.30 12.28
N GLU A 35 -20.97 -7.83 11.14
CA GLU A 35 -21.31 -6.51 10.58
C GLU A 35 -22.83 -6.27 10.48
N GLN A 36 -23.57 -7.28 10.02
CA GLN A 36 -25.02 -7.20 9.87
C GLN A 36 -25.75 -7.01 11.22
N ASP A 37 -25.27 -7.63 12.29
CA ASP A 37 -25.86 -7.49 13.63
C ASP A 37 -25.57 -6.10 14.22
N ILE A 38 -24.38 -5.55 13.93
CA ILE A 38 -23.96 -4.20 14.34
C ILE A 38 -24.87 -3.16 13.67
N ASP A 39 -25.10 -3.26 12.36
CA ASP A 39 -25.95 -2.32 11.62
C ASP A 39 -27.40 -2.34 12.13
N ILE A 40 -27.95 -3.52 12.43
CA ILE A 40 -29.29 -3.67 13.03
C ILE A 40 -29.33 -3.02 14.42
N ALA A 41 -28.29 -3.21 15.24
CA ALA A 41 -28.21 -2.63 16.57
C ALA A 41 -28.11 -1.10 16.55
N ILE A 42 -27.35 -0.52 15.61
CA ILE A 42 -27.26 0.93 15.39
C ILE A 42 -28.61 1.51 14.99
N LEU A 43 -29.33 0.88 14.06
CA LEU A 43 -30.67 1.30 13.65
C LEU A 43 -31.65 1.26 14.84
N ALA A 44 -31.60 0.21 15.64
CA ALA A 44 -32.44 0.07 16.83
C ALA A 44 -32.08 1.09 17.93
N ALA A 45 -30.80 1.39 18.12
CA ALA A 45 -30.30 2.32 19.12
C ALA A 45 -30.62 3.79 18.79
N THR A 46 -30.51 4.17 17.51
CA THR A 46 -30.76 5.55 17.03
C THR A 46 -32.24 5.88 16.86
N GLY A 47 -33.14 4.90 17.00
CA GLY A 47 -34.58 5.12 16.85
C GLY A 47 -35.01 5.47 15.43
N LYS A 48 -34.13 5.32 14.43
CA LYS A 48 -34.51 5.45 13.01
C LYS A 48 -35.43 4.29 12.67
N LYS A 49 -36.72 4.58 12.47
CA LYS A 49 -37.69 3.62 11.96
C LYS A 49 -37.20 3.13 10.60
N THR A 50 -36.85 1.85 10.52
CA THR A 50 -36.59 1.22 9.23
C THR A 50 -37.91 1.15 8.47
N GLY A 51 -37.91 1.61 7.21
CA GLY A 51 -39.05 1.41 6.30
C GLY A 51 -39.26 -0.04 5.86
N TYR A 52 -38.58 -1.00 6.53
CA TYR A 52 -38.73 -2.42 6.29
C TYR A 52 -39.76 -2.98 7.26
N GLU A 53 -41.04 -2.89 6.87
CA GLU A 53 -42.07 -3.77 7.41
C GLU A 53 -41.70 -5.21 7.09
N THR A 54 -41.22 -5.94 8.09
CA THR A 54 -41.09 -7.40 8.00
C THR A 54 -42.50 -7.98 7.96
N LYS A 55 -42.92 -8.47 6.78
CA LYS A 55 -44.12 -9.29 6.65
C LYS A 55 -43.99 -10.50 7.59
N PRO A 56 -45.05 -10.86 8.33
CA PRO A 56 -45.01 -12.00 9.25
C PRO A 56 -44.74 -13.29 8.48
N ASN A 57 -43.76 -14.05 8.99
CA ASN A 57 -43.36 -15.37 8.52
C ASN A 57 -44.56 -16.33 8.39
N HIS A 58 -44.91 -16.68 7.16
CA HIS A 58 -45.57 -17.96 6.90
C HIS A 58 -44.49 -19.04 6.78
N GLY A 59 -44.56 -20.01 7.68
CA GLY A 59 -43.61 -21.11 7.76
C GLY A 59 -43.43 -21.83 6.43
N PHE A 60 -42.18 -22.00 6.03
CA PHE A 60 -41.82 -22.82 4.88
C PHE A 60 -41.01 -24.04 5.33
N SER A 61 -41.60 -25.17 4.98
CA SER A 61 -41.14 -26.54 5.18
C SER A 61 -39.82 -26.80 4.46
N THR A 62 -38.94 -27.54 5.11
CA THR A 62 -37.71 -28.09 4.54
C THR A 62 -38.03 -29.14 3.47
N SER A 63 -37.68 -28.87 2.22
CA SER A 63 -37.48 -29.91 1.20
C SER A 63 -36.56 -29.43 0.08
N ALA A 64 -35.36 -30.01 0.06
CA ALA A 64 -34.53 -30.38 -1.08
C ALA A 64 -34.53 -29.46 -2.32
N PHE A 65 -33.40 -28.76 -2.52
CA PHE A 65 -32.93 -28.39 -3.86
C PHE A 65 -31.44 -28.70 -3.99
N TYR A 66 -31.16 -29.84 -4.61
CA TYR A 66 -29.90 -30.13 -5.29
C TYR A 66 -29.85 -29.26 -6.55
N MET A 67 -28.81 -28.44 -6.73
CA MET A 67 -28.48 -27.90 -8.05
C MET A 67 -27.38 -28.73 -8.70
N ASP A 68 -27.78 -29.34 -9.82
CA ASP A 68 -27.01 -30.06 -10.82
C ASP A 68 -26.16 -29.05 -11.62
N LEU A 69 -24.84 -29.07 -11.44
CA LEU A 69 -23.88 -28.28 -12.22
C LEU A 69 -23.40 -29.13 -13.40
N LYS A 70 -24.17 -29.12 -14.50
CA LYS A 70 -23.74 -29.70 -15.78
C LYS A 70 -22.77 -28.77 -16.50
N PHE A 71 -21.49 -29.10 -16.41
CA PHE A 71 -20.45 -28.56 -17.27
C PHE A 71 -20.53 -29.21 -18.67
N LYS A 72 -20.81 -28.42 -19.70
CA LYS A 72 -20.68 -28.80 -21.11
C LYS A 72 -19.20 -28.76 -21.49
N LEU A 73 -18.60 -29.91 -21.75
CA LEU A 73 -17.42 -30.03 -22.61
C LEU A 73 -17.77 -30.99 -23.75
N SER A 74 -17.87 -30.44 -24.95
CA SER A 74 -18.03 -31.17 -26.19
C SER A 74 -16.74 -31.13 -27.01
N ASN A 75 -16.34 -32.31 -27.48
CA ASN A 75 -15.61 -32.58 -28.73
C ASN A 75 -14.09 -32.37 -28.76
N ILE A 76 -13.33 -33.42 -28.40
CA ILE A 76 -12.17 -33.88 -29.19
C ILE A 76 -12.11 -35.43 -29.12
N THR A 77 -12.21 -36.09 -30.28
CA THR A 77 -12.08 -37.54 -30.48
C THR A 77 -10.61 -37.98 -30.61
N PRO A 78 -10.27 -39.24 -30.24
CA PRO A 78 -9.20 -39.94 -30.93
C PRO A 78 -9.67 -41.28 -31.50
N SER A 79 -9.47 -41.43 -32.80
CA SER A 79 -9.34 -42.69 -33.54
C SER A 79 -7.92 -42.61 -34.15
N TRP A 80 -7.02 -43.59 -34.12
CA TRP A 80 -7.13 -44.99 -34.52
C TRP A 80 -6.00 -45.82 -33.88
N ILE A 81 -6.30 -47.07 -33.55
CA ILE A 81 -5.33 -48.15 -33.29
C ILE A 81 -4.97 -48.79 -34.63
N ASN A 82 -3.69 -49.07 -34.86
CA ASN A 82 -3.24 -50.09 -35.82
C ASN A 82 -2.09 -50.89 -35.19
N ILE A 83 -2.44 -51.94 -34.45
CA ILE A 83 -1.49 -53.00 -34.06
C ILE A 83 -1.69 -54.15 -35.05
N LYS A 84 -0.69 -54.36 -35.92
CA LYS A 84 -0.55 -55.60 -36.68
C LYS A 84 0.45 -56.51 -35.97
N THR A 85 -0.10 -57.56 -35.37
CA THR A 85 0.34 -58.95 -35.40
C THR A 85 1.62 -59.24 -36.22
N ILE A 86 2.71 -59.63 -35.55
CA ILE A 86 3.62 -60.68 -36.04
C ILE A 86 3.96 -61.59 -34.87
N ALA A 87 3.42 -62.80 -34.94
CA ALA A 87 3.77 -63.94 -34.12
C ALA A 87 4.86 -64.78 -34.82
N GLY A 88 5.72 -65.40 -34.02
CA GLY A 88 6.76 -66.34 -34.43
C GLY A 88 8.12 -65.85 -33.91
N GLY A 89 8.81 -66.50 -32.99
CA GLY A 89 8.74 -67.87 -32.50
C GLY A 89 10.19 -68.34 -32.32
N PHE A 90 10.49 -69.04 -31.22
CA PHE A 90 11.76 -69.70 -30.89
C PHE A 90 12.94 -68.72 -30.70
N GLY A 91 13.56 -68.63 -29.52
CA GLY A 91 14.13 -69.73 -28.76
C GLY A 91 15.65 -69.54 -28.75
N VAL A 92 16.30 -69.91 -27.64
CA VAL A 92 17.76 -69.89 -27.45
C VAL A 92 18.28 -68.43 -27.29
N LEU A 93 19.08 -68.02 -26.31
CA LEU A 93 20.28 -68.65 -25.79
C LEU A 93 20.78 -67.84 -24.59
N LEU A 94 21.13 -68.59 -23.55
CA LEU A 94 21.67 -68.19 -22.27
C LEU A 94 23.19 -68.05 -22.42
N ILE A 95 23.69 -66.84 -22.72
CA ILE A 95 25.11 -66.44 -22.90
C ILE A 95 25.09 -64.90 -22.72
N LEU A 96 25.76 -64.18 -21.81
CA LEU A 96 26.85 -64.39 -20.87
C LEU A 96 26.72 -63.36 -19.73
N LEU A 97 26.62 -63.86 -18.50
CA LEU A 97 26.87 -63.13 -17.25
C LEU A 97 28.37 -63.12 -16.90
N SER A 98 29.25 -62.86 -17.88
CA SER A 98 30.69 -62.83 -17.61
C SER A 98 31.45 -61.96 -18.60
N GLY A 99 31.93 -60.83 -18.12
CA GLY A 99 32.90 -59.99 -18.81
C GLY A 99 32.35 -58.61 -19.11
N TYR A 100 32.47 -57.70 -18.15
CA TYR A 100 33.09 -56.38 -18.33
C TYR A 100 33.26 -55.74 -16.94
N PHE A 101 33.96 -56.47 -16.07
CA PHE A 101 34.83 -55.86 -15.06
C PHE A 101 36.15 -55.56 -15.79
N PHE A 102 36.73 -54.38 -15.58
CA PHE A 102 37.86 -53.75 -16.27
C PHE A 102 37.49 -52.87 -17.48
N TYR A 103 37.11 -51.63 -17.19
CA TYR A 103 37.81 -50.43 -17.68
C TYR A 103 37.46 -49.24 -16.77
N PRO A 104 38.33 -48.86 -15.82
CA PRO A 104 38.59 -47.46 -15.56
C PRO A 104 39.96 -47.12 -16.15
N LEU A 105 40.20 -45.85 -16.42
CA LEU A 105 41.45 -45.23 -16.90
C LEU A 105 41.54 -45.11 -18.43
N LEU A 106 41.55 -43.85 -18.87
CA LEU A 106 41.95 -43.28 -20.18
C LEU A 106 40.84 -42.60 -20.99
N PHE A 107 39.93 -41.89 -20.32
CA PHE A 107 39.39 -40.66 -20.91
C PHE A 107 39.86 -39.51 -20.01
N PRO A 108 40.64 -38.54 -20.52
CA PRO A 108 40.85 -37.30 -19.78
C PRO A 108 39.47 -36.68 -19.59
N GLU A 109 39.08 -36.46 -18.33
CA GLU A 109 37.93 -35.61 -18.05
C GLU A 109 38.25 -34.23 -18.65
N PRO A 110 37.35 -33.63 -19.45
CA PRO A 110 37.55 -32.26 -19.89
C PRO A 110 37.70 -31.38 -18.64
N ILE A 111 38.82 -30.68 -18.53
CA ILE A 111 39.13 -29.84 -17.36
C ILE A 111 38.77 -28.40 -17.74
N CYS A 112 37.48 -28.04 -17.68
CA CYS A 112 37.13 -26.63 -17.63
C CYS A 112 37.48 -26.05 -16.25
N GLY A 113 38.06 -24.84 -16.26
CA GLY A 113 38.57 -24.15 -15.07
C GLY A 113 40.07 -23.79 -15.08
N ASN A 114 40.78 -24.01 -16.19
CA ASN A 114 42.20 -23.65 -16.34
C ASN A 114 42.45 -22.39 -17.23
N ASN A 115 41.39 -21.66 -17.59
CA ASN A 115 41.40 -20.49 -18.49
C ASN A 115 42.01 -20.75 -19.88
N LYS A 116 41.93 -21.98 -20.41
CA LYS A 116 42.36 -22.32 -21.78
C LYS A 116 41.32 -23.18 -22.47
N LEU A 117 40.88 -22.76 -23.65
CA LEU A 117 39.99 -23.54 -24.51
C LEU A 117 40.80 -24.66 -25.18
N GLU A 118 40.51 -25.91 -24.85
CA GLU A 118 41.24 -27.05 -25.43
C GLU A 118 40.67 -27.48 -26.78
N LYS A 119 41.45 -28.28 -27.51
CA LYS A 119 41.07 -28.75 -28.84
C LYS A 119 39.88 -29.71 -28.66
N ASP A 120 38.75 -29.35 -29.26
CA ASP A 120 37.43 -30.00 -29.20
C ASP A 120 36.47 -29.46 -28.13
N GLU A 121 36.85 -28.41 -27.39
CA GLU A 121 35.93 -27.63 -26.56
C GLU A 121 35.35 -26.44 -27.34
N THR A 122 34.04 -26.21 -27.21
CA THR A 122 33.42 -24.96 -27.61
C THR A 122 33.28 -24.03 -26.42
N SER A 123 33.18 -22.71 -26.66
CA SER A 123 32.86 -21.76 -25.59
C SER A 123 31.62 -22.20 -24.82
N LEU A 124 30.58 -22.68 -25.51
CA LEU A 124 29.32 -23.11 -24.92
C LEU A 124 29.47 -24.30 -23.95
N THR A 125 30.20 -25.35 -24.34
CA THR A 125 30.46 -26.52 -23.47
C THR A 125 31.26 -26.14 -22.23
N CYS A 126 32.18 -25.18 -22.33
CA CYS A 126 32.93 -24.75 -21.15
C CYS A 126 32.09 -23.92 -20.16
N CYS A 127 31.02 -23.25 -20.64
CA CYS A 127 30.11 -22.48 -19.80
C CYS A 127 29.20 -23.37 -18.93
N GLU A 128 28.77 -24.51 -19.47
CA GLU A 128 28.02 -25.53 -18.72
C GLU A 128 28.90 -26.13 -17.62
N ASP A 129 30.17 -26.42 -17.93
CA ASP A 129 31.13 -26.98 -16.96
C ASP A 129 31.64 -25.96 -15.93
N ALA A 130 31.70 -24.67 -16.28
CA ALA A 130 32.04 -23.57 -15.37
C ALA A 130 30.93 -23.28 -14.33
N GLY A 131 29.76 -23.91 -14.47
CA GLY A 131 28.62 -23.72 -13.57
C GLY A 131 27.96 -22.35 -13.69
N CYS A 132 27.94 -21.78 -14.89
CA CYS A 132 27.21 -20.55 -15.17
C CYS A 132 25.69 -20.85 -15.14
N ASP A 133 25.08 -20.80 -13.95
CA ASP A 133 23.65 -21.00 -13.77
C ASP A 133 22.89 -19.65 -13.81
N GLY A 134 21.66 -19.66 -14.33
CA GLY A 134 20.77 -18.49 -14.36
C GLY A 134 21.11 -17.46 -15.44
N ASP A 135 21.13 -16.17 -15.09
CA ASP A 135 21.29 -15.04 -16.03
C ASP A 135 22.76 -14.66 -16.28
N LEU A 136 23.71 -15.49 -15.87
CA LEU A 136 25.14 -15.24 -16.04
C LEU A 136 25.55 -15.36 -17.51
N ILE A 137 26.33 -14.39 -18.00
CA ILE A 137 26.85 -14.39 -19.37
C ILE A 137 28.23 -15.02 -19.35
N CYS A 138 28.40 -16.12 -20.08
CA CYS A 138 29.70 -16.74 -20.24
C CYS A 138 30.45 -16.12 -21.43
N GLU A 139 31.55 -15.42 -21.14
CA GLU A 139 32.41 -14.80 -22.14
C GLU A 139 33.86 -15.21 -21.88
N ASN A 140 34.50 -15.81 -22.89
CA ASN A 140 35.88 -16.33 -22.79
C ASN A 140 36.12 -17.37 -21.68
N GLY A 141 35.08 -18.13 -21.29
CA GLY A 141 35.18 -19.17 -20.26
C GLY A 141 35.05 -18.64 -18.82
N GLU A 142 34.68 -17.37 -18.63
CA GLU A 142 34.35 -16.80 -17.33
C GLU A 142 32.85 -16.49 -17.24
N CYS A 143 32.23 -16.82 -16.11
CA CYS A 143 30.84 -16.43 -15.82
C CYS A 143 30.82 -14.97 -15.35
N LEU A 144 30.35 -14.06 -16.20
CA LEU A 144 30.17 -12.67 -15.85
C LEU A 144 28.75 -12.47 -15.33
N ALA A 145 28.61 -11.76 -14.21
CA ALA A 145 27.32 -11.25 -13.79
C ALA A 145 26.72 -10.41 -14.93
N PRO A 146 25.40 -10.49 -15.21
CA PRO A 146 24.79 -9.62 -16.20
C PRO A 146 25.17 -8.17 -15.87
N THR A 147 25.64 -7.47 -16.90
CA THR A 147 26.10 -6.07 -16.86
C THR A 147 25.15 -5.17 -16.07
N PRO A 148 25.67 -4.08 -15.46
CA PRO A 148 25.11 -3.45 -14.26
C PRO A 148 23.62 -3.16 -14.35
N ALA A 149 22.93 -3.32 -13.22
CA ALA A 149 21.56 -2.87 -13.05
C ALA A 149 21.41 -1.48 -13.67
N CYS A 150 20.50 -1.38 -14.65
CA CYS A 150 20.18 -0.13 -15.31
C CYS A 150 19.81 0.93 -14.25
N THR A 151 20.20 2.19 -14.46
CA THR A 151 19.88 3.26 -13.51
C THR A 151 18.38 3.60 -13.52
N GLU A 152 17.91 4.45 -12.59
CA GLU A 152 16.47 4.77 -12.36
C GLU A 152 15.68 5.31 -13.57
N CYS A 153 16.34 5.53 -14.71
CA CYS A 153 15.77 6.03 -15.97
C CYS A 153 16.14 5.16 -17.18
N GLN A 154 16.41 3.88 -16.94
CA GLN A 154 16.83 2.94 -17.95
C GLN A 154 16.09 1.61 -17.78
N TYR A 155 15.69 0.99 -18.88
CA TYR A 155 15.15 -0.38 -18.89
C TYR A 155 16.04 -1.29 -19.72
N LEU A 156 16.01 -2.58 -19.40
CA LEU A 156 16.79 -3.58 -20.12
C LEU A 156 16.02 -3.98 -21.40
N ASP A 157 16.61 -3.75 -22.57
CA ASP A 157 16.13 -4.31 -23.84
C ASP A 157 17.20 -5.24 -24.41
N GLY A 158 17.00 -6.54 -24.23
CA GLY A 158 18.05 -7.54 -24.43
C GLY A 158 19.18 -7.36 -23.41
N LYS A 159 20.41 -7.10 -23.89
CA LYS A 159 21.61 -6.90 -23.05
C LYS A 159 22.04 -5.44 -22.93
N VAL A 160 21.21 -4.50 -23.38
CA VAL A 160 21.55 -3.08 -23.43
C VAL A 160 20.54 -2.31 -22.60
N CYS A 161 21.02 -1.52 -21.65
CA CYS A 161 20.19 -0.53 -20.96
C CYS A 161 19.79 0.56 -21.95
N LYS A 162 18.49 0.70 -22.21
CA LYS A 162 17.92 1.79 -22.99
C LYS A 162 17.40 2.86 -22.04
N SER A 163 17.94 4.06 -22.18
CA SER A 163 17.44 5.23 -21.44
C SER A 163 16.07 5.65 -21.96
N TYR A 164 15.21 6.07 -21.05
CA TYR A 164 14.00 6.84 -21.32
C TYR A 164 14.08 8.17 -20.58
N THR A 165 13.21 9.12 -20.95
CA THR A 165 13.16 10.43 -20.31
C THR A 165 12.36 10.30 -19.02
N CYS A 166 13.01 10.18 -17.87
CA CYS A 166 12.32 10.42 -16.60
C CYS A 166 11.78 11.85 -16.59
N CYS A 167 10.57 12.05 -16.06
CA CYS A 167 10.16 13.35 -15.60
C CYS A 167 10.30 13.40 -14.07
N ALA A 168 10.76 14.52 -13.56
CA ALA A 168 10.44 14.97 -12.22
C ALA A 168 9.33 16.03 -12.31
N ASP A 169 8.67 16.34 -11.20
CA ASP A 169 7.61 17.37 -11.20
C ASP A 169 8.14 18.75 -11.63
N ILE A 170 9.45 19.00 -11.42
CA ILE A 170 10.12 20.22 -11.91
C ILE A 170 10.25 20.28 -13.44
N ASP A 171 10.12 19.15 -14.13
CA ASP A 171 10.19 19.07 -15.59
C ASP A 171 8.83 19.32 -16.27
N CYS A 172 7.75 19.44 -15.47
CA CYS A 172 6.40 19.67 -15.95
C CYS A 172 6.00 21.15 -15.90
N GLU A 173 5.03 21.55 -16.73
CA GLU A 173 4.52 22.92 -16.71
C GLU A 173 3.76 23.22 -15.41
N ALA A 174 3.63 24.49 -15.04
CA ALA A 174 2.95 24.89 -13.81
C ALA A 174 1.47 24.47 -13.84
N GLY A 175 1.10 23.47 -13.03
CA GLY A 175 -0.25 22.87 -13.01
C GLY A 175 -0.25 21.37 -13.34
N ASP A 176 0.84 20.88 -13.93
CA ASP A 176 1.02 19.48 -14.27
C ASP A 176 1.85 18.75 -13.20
N ALA A 177 1.71 17.43 -13.12
CA ALA A 177 2.57 16.57 -12.33
C ALA A 177 3.12 15.43 -13.18
N CYS A 178 4.34 14.97 -12.87
CA CYS A 178 4.92 13.84 -13.58
C CYS A 178 4.18 12.55 -13.18
N ALA A 179 3.59 11.87 -14.14
CA ALA A 179 3.06 10.52 -13.94
C ALA A 179 4.11 9.47 -14.28
N ASN A 180 4.16 8.42 -13.46
CA ASN A 180 5.03 7.26 -13.64
C ASN A 180 6.52 7.62 -13.86
N PRO A 181 7.15 8.38 -12.93
CA PRO A 181 8.51 8.92 -13.10
C PRO A 181 9.58 7.85 -13.39
N SER A 182 9.31 6.60 -12.98
CA SER A 182 10.23 5.46 -13.11
C SER A 182 9.81 4.45 -14.18
N THR A 183 9.02 4.86 -15.17
CA THR A 183 8.61 3.96 -16.26
C THR A 183 8.83 4.59 -17.63
N ILE A 184 8.87 3.73 -18.65
CA ILE A 184 8.97 4.12 -20.07
C ILE A 184 7.77 4.95 -20.57
N GLN A 185 6.73 5.12 -19.74
CA GLN A 185 5.52 5.90 -20.00
C GLN A 185 5.44 7.17 -19.14
N SER A 186 6.58 7.70 -18.69
CA SER A 186 6.63 8.98 -17.99
C SER A 186 6.03 10.10 -18.84
N SER A 187 5.04 10.80 -18.30
CA SER A 187 4.38 11.93 -18.96
C SER A 187 3.87 12.93 -17.93
N CYS A 188 3.91 14.22 -18.25
CA CYS A 188 3.22 15.23 -17.46
C CYS A 188 1.71 15.05 -17.66
N ILE A 189 0.99 14.87 -16.56
CA ILE A 189 -0.47 14.81 -16.54
C ILE A 189 -0.98 16.11 -15.95
N GLU A 190 -1.91 16.73 -16.66
CA GLU A 190 -2.66 17.89 -16.21
C GLU A 190 -3.51 17.46 -15.00
N LEU A 191 -3.24 18.04 -13.84
CA LEU A 191 -4.05 17.75 -12.66
C LEU A 191 -5.45 18.30 -12.93
N GLU A 192 -6.46 17.43 -12.91
CA GLU A 192 -7.83 17.84 -13.18
C GLU A 192 -8.31 18.82 -12.10
N GLU A 193 -8.27 20.11 -12.43
CA GLU A 193 -8.88 21.17 -11.63
C GLU A 193 -10.33 21.38 -12.08
N SER A 194 -11.25 21.35 -11.13
CA SER A 194 -12.66 21.64 -11.36
C SER A 194 -13.03 22.96 -10.68
N SER A 195 -13.66 23.87 -11.40
CA SER A 195 -14.13 25.16 -10.87
C SER A 195 -15.66 25.23 -10.89
N PHE A 196 -16.26 25.68 -9.79
CA PHE A 196 -17.72 25.79 -9.64
C PHE A 196 -18.12 27.20 -9.16
N SER A 197 -19.29 27.67 -9.61
CA SER A 197 -19.92 28.92 -9.14
C SER A 197 -21.31 28.61 -8.62
N LEU A 198 -21.39 28.22 -7.34
CA LEU A 198 -22.57 27.59 -6.74
C LEU A 198 -23.35 28.58 -5.87
N LYS A 199 -24.68 28.46 -5.87
CA LYS A 199 -25.56 29.04 -4.84
C LYS A 199 -25.75 28.08 -3.67
N VAL A 200 -26.25 28.59 -2.55
CA VAL A 200 -26.75 27.76 -1.44
C VAL A 200 -27.76 26.72 -1.98
N ASN A 201 -27.54 25.45 -1.65
CA ASN A 201 -28.20 24.24 -2.13
C ASN A 201 -27.95 23.82 -3.58
N GLU A 202 -27.04 24.47 -4.30
CA GLU A 202 -26.59 24.01 -5.62
C GLU A 202 -25.47 22.97 -5.48
N GLU A 203 -25.37 22.09 -6.47
CA GLU A 203 -24.46 20.94 -6.48
C GLU A 203 -23.55 20.99 -7.71
N GLY A 204 -22.28 20.63 -7.51
CA GLY A 204 -21.29 20.37 -8.55
C GLY A 204 -20.85 18.91 -8.50
N ILE A 205 -20.47 18.34 -9.64
CA ILE A 205 -19.92 16.99 -9.73
C ILE A 205 -18.46 17.11 -10.15
N PHE A 206 -17.57 16.47 -9.39
CA PHE A 206 -16.14 16.36 -9.71
C PHE A 206 -15.72 14.88 -9.61
N LYS A 207 -14.52 14.55 -10.06
CA LYS A 207 -13.98 13.18 -9.97
C LYS A 207 -12.73 13.16 -9.13
N VAL A 208 -12.57 12.11 -8.33
CA VAL A 208 -11.36 11.80 -7.56
C VAL A 208 -11.00 10.36 -7.89
N ASP A 209 -9.79 10.12 -8.38
CA ASP A 209 -9.35 8.80 -8.85
C ASP A 209 -10.31 8.11 -9.83
N GLY A 210 -11.00 8.91 -10.65
CA GLY A 210 -11.99 8.45 -11.62
C GLY A 210 -13.39 8.19 -11.06
N GLU A 211 -13.57 8.16 -9.75
CA GLU A 211 -14.86 8.01 -9.08
C GLU A 211 -15.58 9.37 -8.96
N PRO A 212 -16.90 9.45 -9.19
CA PRO A 212 -17.65 10.70 -9.11
C PRO A 212 -18.00 11.08 -7.67
N HIS A 213 -17.77 12.34 -7.33
CA HIS A 213 -18.15 12.95 -6.05
C HIS A 213 -19.04 14.18 -6.29
N ILE A 214 -19.90 14.49 -5.33
CA ILE A 214 -20.78 15.66 -5.37
C ILE A 214 -20.36 16.65 -4.29
N VAL A 215 -20.09 17.89 -4.70
CA VAL A 215 -19.87 19.04 -3.84
C VAL A 215 -21.15 19.87 -3.78
N LYS A 216 -21.57 20.25 -2.58
CA LYS A 216 -22.78 21.05 -2.33
C LYS A 216 -22.45 22.23 -1.45
N LEU A 217 -23.02 23.39 -1.77
CA LEU A 217 -22.89 24.56 -0.91
C LEU A 217 -24.07 24.64 0.06
N SER A 218 -23.78 24.60 1.36
CA SER A 218 -24.77 24.54 2.45
C SER A 218 -25.11 25.93 2.98
N ASP A 219 -24.11 26.77 3.18
CA ASP A 219 -24.27 28.16 3.65
C ASP A 219 -23.22 29.10 3.03
N ILE A 220 -23.55 30.39 2.97
CA ILE A 220 -22.67 31.46 2.47
C ILE A 220 -22.86 32.68 3.36
N ASN A 221 -21.75 33.25 3.83
CA ASN A 221 -21.73 34.60 4.41
C ASN A 221 -20.80 35.51 3.60
N ASP A 222 -20.49 36.71 4.11
CA ASP A 222 -19.74 37.70 3.36
C ASP A 222 -18.26 37.32 3.13
N THR A 223 -17.70 36.40 3.92
CA THR A 223 -16.27 36.07 3.93
C THR A 223 -15.96 34.57 3.85
N SER A 224 -16.96 33.70 3.95
CA SER A 224 -16.78 32.25 3.99
C SER A 224 -18.01 31.50 3.48
N ALA A 225 -17.80 30.23 3.15
CA ALA A 225 -18.83 29.31 2.69
C ALA A 225 -18.70 27.97 3.43
N GLU A 226 -19.85 27.34 3.72
CA GLU A 226 -19.92 25.96 4.20
C GLU A 226 -20.16 25.03 3.01
N VAL A 227 -19.20 24.15 2.75
CA VAL A 227 -19.20 23.18 1.65
C VAL A 227 -19.37 21.78 2.19
N ILE A 228 -20.22 20.97 1.56
CA ILE A 228 -20.47 19.56 1.88
C ILE A 228 -20.05 18.69 0.69
N ILE A 229 -19.17 17.73 0.92
CA ILE A 229 -18.83 16.68 -0.07
C ILE A 229 -19.63 15.43 0.32
N THR A 230 -20.44 14.87 -0.59
CA THR A 230 -21.56 13.99 -0.19
C THR A 230 -21.36 12.48 -0.39
N SER A 231 -20.19 12.02 -0.83
CA SER A 231 -19.90 10.57 -0.88
C SER A 231 -19.85 9.97 0.53
N GLU A 232 -19.13 10.65 1.43
CA GLU A 232 -19.27 10.57 2.87
C GLU A 232 -19.35 12.02 3.35
N PRO A 233 -20.43 12.45 4.04
CA PRO A 233 -20.68 13.87 4.27
C PRO A 233 -19.56 14.53 5.10
N ILE A 234 -18.63 15.16 4.40
CA ILE A 234 -17.54 15.96 4.95
C ILE A 234 -17.97 17.43 4.86
N ILE A 235 -18.03 18.10 6.00
CA ILE A 235 -18.42 19.52 6.11
C ILE A 235 -17.15 20.35 6.29
N VAL A 236 -16.96 21.33 5.41
CA VAL A 236 -15.79 22.19 5.41
C VAL A 236 -16.23 23.64 5.34
N ILE A 237 -15.82 24.44 6.32
CA ILE A 237 -15.98 25.90 6.28
C ILE A 237 -14.69 26.48 5.72
N ILE A 238 -14.79 27.24 4.62
CA ILE A 238 -13.65 27.87 3.94
C ILE A 238 -13.88 29.37 3.77
N SER A 239 -12.87 30.17 4.05
CA SER A 239 -12.86 31.63 3.90
C SER A 239 -12.36 32.06 2.52
N ILE A 240 -12.68 33.28 2.09
CA ILE A 240 -12.20 33.78 0.78
C ILE A 240 -10.66 33.78 0.73
N ASN A 241 -10.11 33.22 -0.33
CA ASN A 241 -8.70 32.90 -0.58
C ASN A 241 -8.08 31.86 0.36
N GLU A 242 -8.86 31.20 1.20
CA GLU A 242 -8.40 30.07 2.01
C GLU A 242 -8.35 28.80 1.16
N THR A 243 -7.33 27.98 1.40
CA THR A 243 -7.16 26.66 0.79
C THR A 243 -7.19 25.61 1.90
N LYS A 244 -7.96 24.54 1.73
CA LYS A 244 -7.97 23.38 2.64
C LYS A 244 -7.73 22.08 1.89
N GLN A 245 -6.99 21.18 2.52
CA GLN A 245 -6.77 19.83 2.01
C GLN A 245 -7.64 18.83 2.77
N ILE A 246 -8.32 17.95 2.03
CA ILE A 246 -9.34 17.05 2.54
C ILE A 246 -8.99 15.62 2.15
N ASP A 247 -9.09 14.73 3.12
CA ASP A 247 -9.10 13.29 2.93
C ASP A 247 -10.57 12.86 2.80
N ILE A 248 -10.94 12.34 1.63
CA ILE A 248 -12.32 11.97 1.26
C ILE A 248 -12.63 10.54 1.68
N ASN A 249 -11.63 9.66 1.73
CA ASN A 249 -11.80 8.22 1.97
C ASN A 249 -11.32 7.77 3.37
N ASN A 250 -10.84 8.71 4.18
CA ASN A 250 -10.34 8.52 5.53
C ASN A 250 -9.17 7.53 5.61
N ASP A 251 -8.28 7.54 4.61
CA ASP A 251 -7.05 6.73 4.57
C ASP A 251 -5.81 7.46 5.09
N THR A 252 -5.98 8.65 5.70
CA THR A 252 -4.98 9.59 6.21
C THR A 252 -4.24 10.39 5.14
N ILE A 253 -4.40 10.07 3.86
CA ILE A 253 -3.80 10.78 2.74
C ILE A 253 -4.80 11.83 2.24
N LYS A 254 -4.31 13.06 2.00
CA LYS A 254 -5.17 14.12 1.45
C LYS A 254 -5.44 13.84 -0.03
N ASP A 255 -6.72 13.73 -0.39
CA ASP A 255 -7.17 13.41 -1.75
C ASP A 255 -7.42 14.66 -2.59
N ILE A 256 -7.89 15.75 -1.97
CA ILE A 256 -8.24 16.98 -2.68
C ILE A 256 -7.80 18.24 -1.95
N GLU A 257 -7.65 19.30 -2.71
CA GLU A 257 -7.48 20.66 -2.24
C GLU A 257 -8.69 21.51 -2.70
N ILE A 258 -9.35 22.19 -1.77
CA ILE A 258 -10.46 23.11 -2.05
C ILE A 258 -10.03 24.54 -1.75
N ASN A 259 -10.37 25.48 -2.65
CA ASN A 259 -10.15 26.91 -2.46
C ASN A 259 -11.44 27.70 -2.73
N LEU A 260 -11.72 28.70 -1.88
CA LEU A 260 -12.80 29.65 -2.12
C LEU A 260 -12.23 30.93 -2.74
N ILE A 261 -12.45 31.13 -4.03
CA ILE A 261 -11.88 32.27 -4.76
C ILE A 261 -12.62 33.57 -4.45
N SER A 262 -13.95 33.57 -4.55
CA SER A 262 -14.73 34.78 -4.31
C SER A 262 -16.19 34.49 -3.97
N ILE A 263 -16.84 35.45 -3.30
CA ILE A 263 -18.28 35.45 -3.07
C ILE A 263 -18.87 36.69 -3.75
N LYS A 264 -19.85 36.48 -4.64
CA LYS A 264 -20.52 37.57 -5.38
C LYS A 264 -22.03 37.42 -5.27
N GLY A 265 -22.64 38.21 -4.39
CA GLY A 265 -24.05 38.10 -4.07
C GLY A 265 -24.30 36.81 -3.28
N ASN A 266 -25.15 35.91 -3.79
CA ASN A 266 -25.46 34.63 -3.16
C ASN A 266 -24.76 33.43 -3.83
N LYS A 267 -23.61 33.68 -4.46
CA LYS A 267 -22.81 32.69 -5.16
C LYS A 267 -21.39 32.66 -4.60
N ALA A 268 -20.86 31.45 -4.43
CA ALA A 268 -19.45 31.21 -4.13
C ALA A 268 -18.76 30.59 -5.34
N ASP A 269 -17.64 31.18 -5.75
CA ASP A 269 -16.72 30.64 -6.75
C ASP A 269 -15.68 29.79 -6.03
N ILE A 270 -15.73 28.46 -6.19
CA ILE A 270 -14.83 27.49 -5.55
C ILE A 270 -14.01 26.72 -6.61
N THR A 271 -12.80 26.34 -6.27
CA THR A 271 -11.98 25.40 -7.06
C THR A 271 -11.64 24.17 -6.24
N LEU A 272 -11.59 23.03 -6.93
CA LEU A 272 -11.28 21.72 -6.40
C LEU A 272 -10.17 21.13 -7.26
N LYS A 273 -9.05 20.80 -6.63
CA LYS A 273 -7.88 20.22 -7.28
C LYS A 273 -7.63 18.84 -6.69
N ASN A 274 -7.54 17.82 -7.54
CA ASN A 274 -7.13 16.50 -7.09
C ASN A 274 -5.66 16.54 -6.66
N LEU A 275 -5.41 16.06 -5.44
CA LEU A 275 -4.06 15.82 -4.95
C LEU A 275 -3.64 14.43 -5.42
N LYS A 276 -2.42 14.34 -5.95
CA LYS A 276 -1.89 13.05 -6.40
C LYS A 276 -1.69 12.17 -5.17
N LYS A 277 -2.31 10.98 -5.18
CA LYS A 277 -1.97 9.94 -4.22
C LYS A 277 -0.48 9.62 -4.39
N ILE A 278 0.33 10.02 -3.42
CA ILE A 278 1.71 9.56 -3.34
C ILE A 278 1.56 8.10 -2.93
N GLU A 279 1.62 7.18 -3.89
CA GLU A 279 1.63 5.76 -3.56
C GLU A 279 2.78 5.54 -2.57
N PRO A 280 2.50 5.05 -1.34
CA PRO A 280 3.55 4.78 -0.38
C PRO A 280 4.50 3.81 -1.04
N LYS A 281 5.75 4.26 -1.21
CA LYS A 281 6.82 3.44 -1.76
C LYS A 281 6.80 2.11 -1.00
N PRO A 282 6.75 0.95 -1.67
CA PRO A 282 6.46 -0.33 -1.02
C PRO A 282 7.41 -0.57 0.16
N THR A 283 6.84 -0.65 1.36
CA THR A 283 7.58 -0.85 2.61
C THR A 283 7.87 -2.35 2.82
N PRO A 284 9.13 -2.74 3.11
CA PRO A 284 9.55 -4.14 3.33
C PRO A 284 8.79 -4.93 4.39
N GLN A 285 8.29 -6.13 4.05
CA GLN A 285 7.73 -7.09 5.01
C GLN A 285 8.79 -8.03 5.64
N GLN A 286 8.52 -8.55 6.84
CA GLN A 286 9.45 -9.30 7.73
C GLN A 286 9.48 -10.85 7.54
N THR A 287 10.39 -11.45 8.31
CA THR A 287 11.34 -12.55 8.08
C THR A 287 10.93 -13.95 8.58
N ILE A 288 11.25 -15.01 7.82
CA ILE A 288 11.20 -16.42 8.23
C ILE A 288 12.60 -16.89 8.70
N THR A 289 12.78 -17.22 9.98
CA THR A 289 14.07 -17.72 10.52
C THR A 289 14.13 -19.26 10.57
N GLY A 290 15.10 -19.89 9.90
CA GLY A 290 15.51 -21.28 10.18
C GLY A 290 15.87 -22.21 8.99
N MET A 291 15.83 -21.76 7.74
CA MET A 291 16.17 -22.61 6.59
C MET A 291 17.69 -22.75 6.39
N LYS A 292 18.15 -23.95 6.01
CA LYS A 292 19.54 -24.24 5.61
C LYS A 292 19.70 -23.95 4.12
N CYS A 293 20.80 -23.29 3.75
CA CYS A 293 21.07 -22.91 2.36
C CYS A 293 22.49 -23.30 1.92
N SER A 294 22.68 -23.41 0.61
CA SER A 294 23.98 -23.61 -0.02
C SER A 294 24.34 -22.51 -1.02
N LYS A 295 23.38 -21.64 -1.38
CA LYS A 295 23.55 -20.41 -2.18
C LYS A 295 22.46 -19.40 -1.77
N HIS A 296 22.66 -18.10 -2.03
CA HIS A 296 21.71 -17.02 -1.69
C HIS A 296 20.29 -17.24 -2.21
N VAL A 297 20.14 -17.69 -3.46
CA VAL A 297 18.85 -17.94 -4.12
C VAL A 297 17.98 -19.00 -3.42
N GLN A 298 18.56 -19.83 -2.56
CA GLN A 298 17.82 -20.83 -1.79
C GLN A 298 17.21 -20.26 -0.50
N CYS A 299 17.44 -18.98 -0.23
CA CYS A 299 16.86 -18.22 0.88
C CYS A 299 15.77 -17.25 0.43
N ASP A 300 15.41 -17.25 -0.85
CA ASP A 300 14.34 -16.41 -1.39
C ASP A 300 13.00 -16.81 -0.76
N ASP A 301 12.48 -15.95 0.12
CA ASP A 301 11.18 -16.12 0.76
C ASP A 301 10.03 -15.55 -0.10
N GLY A 302 10.34 -15.08 -1.31
CA GLY A 302 9.41 -14.45 -2.24
C GLY A 302 9.16 -12.97 -1.94
N ASN A 303 9.85 -12.39 -0.95
CA ASN A 303 9.72 -11.00 -0.58
C ASN A 303 10.85 -10.17 -1.20
N VAL A 304 10.53 -9.40 -2.23
CA VAL A 304 11.51 -8.57 -2.97
C VAL A 304 12.18 -7.48 -2.11
N LEU A 305 11.72 -7.30 -0.88
CA LEU A 305 12.14 -6.23 0.01
C LEU A 305 13.16 -6.67 1.07
N THR A 306 13.46 -7.96 1.18
CA THR A 306 14.57 -8.47 2.00
C THR A 306 15.77 -8.80 1.13
N LYS A 307 16.99 -8.58 1.65
CA LYS A 307 18.21 -9.09 1.02
C LYS A 307 18.51 -10.46 1.62
N ASP A 308 18.24 -11.51 0.85
CA ASP A 308 18.36 -12.88 1.35
C ASP A 308 19.83 -13.34 1.31
N ILE A 309 20.46 -13.35 2.49
CA ILE A 309 21.88 -13.69 2.63
C ILE A 309 22.01 -15.10 3.22
N CYS A 310 22.65 -15.98 2.46
CA CYS A 310 23.11 -17.26 2.95
C CYS A 310 24.50 -17.08 3.58
N SER A 311 24.57 -17.05 4.91
CA SER A 311 25.81 -16.86 5.66
C SER A 311 26.43 -18.21 6.02
N PHE A 312 27.73 -18.39 5.74
CA PHE A 312 28.47 -19.63 6.02
C PHE A 312 29.43 -19.45 7.20
N GLU A 313 29.35 -20.33 8.18
CA GLU A 313 30.40 -20.44 9.21
C GLU A 313 31.65 -21.10 8.64
N ALA A 314 32.83 -20.63 9.07
CA ALA A 314 34.11 -21.14 8.58
C ALA A 314 34.25 -22.66 8.83
N GLY A 315 34.30 -23.43 7.74
CA GLY A 315 34.39 -24.90 7.77
C GLY A 315 33.04 -25.63 7.63
N SER A 316 31.91 -24.92 7.53
CA SER A 316 30.60 -25.52 7.25
C SER A 316 30.36 -25.68 5.74
N ARG A 317 29.66 -26.77 5.36
CA ARG A 317 29.21 -27.03 3.98
C ARG A 317 27.81 -26.45 3.69
N PHE A 318 27.10 -25.96 4.70
CA PHE A 318 25.77 -25.34 4.58
C PHE A 318 25.74 -24.04 5.37
N GLY A 319 25.17 -23.00 4.77
CA GLY A 319 24.87 -21.73 5.41
C GLY A 319 23.50 -21.73 6.07
N ILE A 320 23.26 -20.73 6.90
CA ILE A 320 21.94 -20.46 7.47
C ILE A 320 21.34 -19.29 6.68
N CYS A 321 20.09 -19.41 6.26
CA CYS A 321 19.36 -18.28 5.69
C CYS A 321 19.18 -17.24 6.78
N GLN A 322 19.91 -16.15 6.64
CA GLN A 322 19.69 -14.95 7.41
C GLN A 322 18.93 -14.02 6.48
N ASN A 323 17.62 -13.96 6.66
CA ASN A 323 16.90 -12.79 6.18
C ASN A 323 17.30 -11.68 7.13
N TRP A 324 18.05 -10.74 6.60
CA TRP A 324 18.16 -9.43 7.21
C TRP A 324 16.82 -8.76 6.94
N GLY A 325 15.80 -9.14 7.72
CA GLY A 325 14.73 -8.21 7.98
C GLY A 325 15.34 -7.00 8.67
N GLU A 326 14.69 -5.86 8.57
CA GLU A 326 14.84 -4.79 9.54
C GLU A 326 14.47 -5.33 10.94
N GLY A 327 15.39 -6.06 11.57
CA GLY A 327 15.66 -5.97 13.00
C GLY A 327 16.91 -5.09 13.07
N ASP A 328 16.79 -3.78 13.21
CA ASP A 328 15.89 -3.07 14.09
C ASP A 328 15.11 -2.00 13.33
N ILE A 329 13.81 -2.19 13.12
CA ILE A 329 12.92 -1.04 13.34
C ILE A 329 12.77 -0.91 14.85
N GLN A 330 13.85 -0.44 15.49
CA GLN A 330 13.80 0.07 16.84
C GLN A 330 12.74 1.16 16.80
N ASN A 331 11.72 1.00 17.63
CA ASN A 331 10.91 2.12 18.01
C ASN A 331 11.85 3.27 18.37
N GLU A 332 11.68 4.42 17.72
CA GLU A 332 12.38 5.64 18.10
C GLU A 332 12.04 6.00 19.56
N CYS A 333 10.82 5.63 19.97
CA CYS A 333 10.26 5.88 21.28
C CYS A 333 9.35 4.71 21.75
N GLU A 334 9.31 4.42 23.03
CA GLU A 334 8.35 3.51 23.66
C GLU A 334 7.16 4.26 24.27
N GLU A 335 7.37 5.51 24.66
CA GLU A 335 6.41 6.40 25.31
C GLU A 335 6.63 7.87 24.90
N ASP A 336 5.59 8.70 25.03
CA ASP A 336 5.59 10.12 24.63
C ASP A 336 6.72 10.92 25.28
N SER A 337 7.10 10.58 26.52
CA SER A 337 8.20 11.25 27.24
C SER A 337 9.60 10.99 26.67
N GLU A 338 9.77 10.04 25.75
CA GLU A 338 11.02 9.83 25.02
C GLU A 338 11.13 10.72 23.77
N CYS A 339 10.05 11.42 23.40
CA CYS A 339 9.96 12.28 22.24
C CYS A 339 10.13 13.77 22.55
N ASP A 340 10.67 14.14 23.71
CA ASP A 340 10.88 15.55 24.08
C ASP A 340 11.85 16.26 23.10
N ASP A 341 11.35 17.23 22.32
CA ASP A 341 12.18 18.06 21.42
C ASP A 341 12.69 19.37 22.06
N GLU A 342 12.46 19.55 23.37
CA GLU A 342 12.74 20.76 24.14
C GLU A 342 11.97 22.01 23.66
N LEU A 343 10.93 21.84 22.82
CA LEU A 343 10.04 22.93 22.42
C LEU A 343 8.74 22.83 23.21
N ASP A 344 8.53 23.79 24.12
CA ASP A 344 7.26 23.89 24.86
C ASP A 344 6.04 24.05 23.91
N LEU A 345 6.26 24.41 22.63
CA LEU A 345 5.23 24.67 21.61
C LEU A 345 4.64 23.42 20.93
N THR A 346 5.14 22.22 21.25
CA THR A 346 4.72 20.97 20.63
C THR A 346 4.20 19.97 21.67
N ASN A 347 3.23 19.17 21.25
CA ASN A 347 2.82 17.97 21.96
C ASN A 347 3.51 16.77 21.30
N ASP A 348 4.40 16.14 22.06
CA ASP A 348 5.29 15.11 21.56
C ASP A 348 4.68 13.73 21.78
N VAL A 349 4.29 13.09 20.69
CA VAL A 349 3.53 11.83 20.74
C VAL A 349 4.33 10.72 20.09
N CYS A 350 4.43 9.62 20.83
CA CYS A 350 5.05 8.39 20.39
C CYS A 350 4.00 7.43 19.84
N PHE A 351 3.83 7.41 18.52
CA PHE A 351 2.82 6.56 17.87
C PHE A 351 3.34 5.89 16.60
N GLY A 352 2.57 4.92 16.09
CA GLY A 352 2.90 4.15 14.88
C GLY A 352 3.46 2.76 15.17
N ILE A 353 3.66 1.98 14.10
CA ILE A 353 4.42 0.72 14.11
C ILE A 353 5.31 0.71 12.84
N PRO A 354 6.65 0.88 12.98
CA PRO A 354 7.36 1.15 14.24
C PRO A 354 6.94 2.49 14.86
N LYS A 355 7.10 2.61 16.19
CA LYS A 355 6.82 3.86 16.88
C LYS A 355 7.87 4.90 16.51
N THR A 356 7.43 6.06 16.07
CA THR A 356 8.25 7.23 15.76
C THR A 356 7.78 8.42 16.56
N CYS A 357 8.67 9.38 16.80
CA CYS A 357 8.31 10.62 17.48
C CYS A 357 7.61 11.58 16.51
N HIS A 358 6.50 12.14 16.96
CA HIS A 358 5.76 13.15 16.23
C HIS A 358 5.49 14.36 17.10
N PHE A 359 5.92 15.53 16.62
CA PHE A 359 5.82 16.81 17.33
C PHE A 359 4.65 17.60 16.72
N LEU A 360 3.53 17.67 17.44
CA LEU A 360 2.31 18.32 16.97
C LEU A 360 2.20 19.71 17.55
N ASP A 361 2.12 20.75 16.72
CA ASP A 361 1.93 22.12 17.19
C ASP A 361 0.69 22.24 18.09
N ILE A 362 0.86 22.79 19.30
CA ILE A 362 -0.25 23.11 20.18
C ILE A 362 -0.90 24.39 19.65
N THR A 363 -2.13 24.24 19.13
CA THR A 363 -2.89 25.33 18.49
C THR A 363 -4.08 25.80 19.32
N GLU A 364 -4.44 25.06 20.38
CA GLU A 364 -5.50 25.45 21.31
C GLU A 364 -4.92 26.28 22.47
N CYS A 365 -5.67 27.29 22.93
CA CYS A 365 -5.30 28.11 24.08
C CYS A 365 -5.86 27.45 25.36
N GLU A 366 -5.00 26.83 26.19
CA GLU A 366 -5.42 26.19 27.43
C GLU A 366 -4.86 26.92 28.66
N ASN A 367 -5.69 27.77 29.27
CA ASN A 367 -5.28 28.61 30.38
C ASN A 367 -4.77 27.81 31.60
N GLY A 368 -3.50 27.99 31.97
CA GLY A 368 -2.91 27.48 33.21
C GLY A 368 -2.16 26.16 33.05
N ASP A 369 -1.88 25.74 31.82
CA ASP A 369 -1.05 24.58 31.50
C ASP A 369 0.46 24.89 31.54
N GLY A 370 0.82 26.17 31.70
CA GLY A 370 2.19 26.66 31.74
C GLY A 370 2.76 27.03 30.37
N PHE A 371 1.93 27.06 29.33
CA PHE A 371 2.32 27.21 27.94
C PHE A 371 1.45 28.23 27.20
N CYS A 372 2.00 28.95 26.21
CA CYS A 372 1.25 29.94 25.41
C CYS A 372 1.32 29.61 23.92
N ALA A 373 0.25 29.01 23.39
CA ALA A 373 0.16 28.66 21.97
C ALA A 373 0.20 29.88 21.04
N TYR A 374 0.68 29.67 19.80
CA TYR A 374 0.82 30.75 18.83
C TYR A 374 -0.56 31.35 18.47
N GLY A 375 -0.72 32.65 18.74
CA GLY A 375 -1.97 33.37 18.50
C GLY A 375 -2.87 33.50 19.73
N CYS A 376 -2.52 32.86 20.85
CA CYS A 376 -3.22 33.04 22.12
C CYS A 376 -2.90 34.41 22.74
N SER A 377 -3.93 35.00 23.34
CA SER A 377 -3.79 36.24 24.12
C SER A 377 -3.77 35.89 25.60
N TYR A 378 -3.19 36.76 26.43
CA TYR A 378 -3.22 36.62 27.89
C TYR A 378 -4.64 36.45 28.48
N GLU A 379 -5.66 36.97 27.80
CA GLU A 379 -7.06 36.82 28.22
C GLU A 379 -7.61 35.42 27.96
N ALA A 380 -7.14 34.76 26.89
CA ALA A 380 -7.49 33.39 26.56
C ALA A 380 -6.64 32.39 27.34
N ASP A 381 -5.40 32.77 27.65
CA ASP A 381 -4.40 31.91 28.26
C ASP A 381 -3.44 32.72 29.14
N SER A 382 -3.54 32.55 30.44
CA SER A 382 -2.76 33.29 31.44
C SER A 382 -1.27 33.00 31.40
N ASP A 383 -0.83 31.97 30.69
CA ASP A 383 0.58 31.66 30.52
C ASP A 383 1.23 32.51 29.42
N CYS A 384 0.41 33.19 28.60
CA CYS A 384 0.88 34.17 27.63
C CYS A 384 1.42 35.45 28.31
N PRO A 385 2.42 36.13 27.74
CA PRO A 385 2.87 37.40 28.28
C PRO A 385 1.76 38.45 28.18
N GLU A 386 1.44 39.12 29.29
CA GLU A 386 0.62 40.32 29.28
C GLU A 386 1.24 41.33 28.31
N THR A 387 0.59 41.56 27.17
CA THR A 387 1.00 42.64 26.27
C THR A 387 0.75 43.94 26.99
N ASN A 388 1.79 44.46 27.66
CA ASN A 388 1.78 45.76 28.31
C ASN A 388 1.56 46.82 27.24
N THR A 389 0.29 47.10 26.97
CA THR A 389 -0.18 48.07 26.00
C THR A 389 -0.05 49.45 26.62
N THR A 390 1.16 49.81 27.05
CA THR A 390 1.50 51.16 27.46
C THR A 390 1.80 51.95 26.19
N ALA A 391 0.75 52.23 25.42
CA ALA A 391 0.80 53.25 24.40
C ALA A 391 1.01 54.60 25.10
N THR A 392 2.27 54.98 25.30
CA THR A 392 2.64 56.36 25.57
C THR A 392 2.26 57.20 24.36
N ASN A 393 1.09 57.82 24.42
CA ASN A 393 0.73 58.95 23.57
C ASN A 393 1.70 60.10 23.84
N SER A 394 2.84 60.09 23.15
CA SER A 394 3.71 61.25 23.02
C SER A 394 3.14 62.19 21.97
N THR A 395 2.22 63.06 22.37
CA THR A 395 1.88 64.26 21.60
C THR A 395 3.11 65.18 21.50
N ALA A 396 3.58 65.42 20.28
CA ALA A 396 4.44 66.54 19.91
C ALA A 396 3.79 67.31 18.76
#